data_AF-A0A354MA03-F1
#
_entry.id   AF-A0A354MA03-F1
#
_cell.length_a   1.000
_cell.length_b   1.000
_cell.length_c   1.000
_cell.angle_alpha   90.00
_cell.angle_beta   90.00
_cell.angle_gamma   90.00
#
_symmetry.space_group_name_H-M   'P 1'
#
loop_
_entity.id
_entity.type
_entity.pdbx_description
1 polymer ?
#
loop_
_entity_poly.entity_id
_entity_poly.type
_entity_poly.pdbx_seq_one_letter_code
_entity_poly.pdbx_strand_id
1 'polypeptide(L)'
;ELTESLASALGVSPLALSVPDIDSYLGLMHTLFTVEDRYGLTVETGENGVSLRADPRKGKDAAELSKMLTAWAQQAEKLRNGEINREDYDKWRYNYPKYDETSGYVKVPSQQLSDAMVEAFKDRLKAD
;
A
#
# COMPACT_ATOMS: atom_id res chain seq x y z
N GLU A 1 11.86 29.38 4.59
CA GLU A 1 12.40 30.27 3.54
C GLU A 1 12.54 29.63 2.15
N LEU A 2 13.45 28.68 1.87
CA LEU A 2 13.59 28.12 0.50
C LEU A 2 12.33 27.36 0.04
N THR A 3 11.80 26.48 0.89
CA THR A 3 10.58 25.70 0.60
C THR A 3 9.35 26.60 0.43
N GLU A 4 9.25 27.68 1.21
CA GLU A 4 8.12 28.62 1.14
C GLU A 4 8.17 29.48 -0.11
N SER A 5 9.35 30.00 -0.47
CA SER A 5 9.53 30.77 -1.71
C SER A 5 9.28 29.93 -2.96
N LEU A 6 9.71 28.66 -2.96
CA LEU A 6 9.46 27.74 -4.07
C LEU A 6 7.97 27.36 -4.16
N ALA A 7 7.32 27.10 -3.03
CA ALA A 7 5.90 26.78 -2.99
C ALA A 7 5.04 27.97 -3.47
N SER A 8 5.39 29.19 -3.04
CA SER A 8 4.77 30.43 -3.51
C SER A 8 4.93 30.62 -5.03
N ALA A 9 6.12 30.38 -5.57
CA ALA A 9 6.38 30.46 -7.01
C ALA A 9 5.59 29.41 -7.82
N LEU A 10 5.29 28.26 -7.23
CA LEU A 10 4.50 27.18 -7.84
C LEU A 10 3.00 27.28 -7.54
N GLY A 11 2.57 28.24 -6.70
CA GLY A 11 1.17 28.38 -6.28
C GLY A 11 0.66 27.22 -5.42
N VAL A 12 1.56 26.50 -4.73
CA VAL A 12 1.23 25.34 -3.90
C VAL A 12 1.54 25.60 -2.42
N SER A 13 1.00 24.77 -1.53
CA SER A 13 1.36 24.80 -0.11
C SER A 13 2.82 24.32 0.10
N PRO A 14 3.63 24.95 0.98
CA PRO A 14 4.98 24.46 1.32
C PRO A 14 5.01 23.02 1.82
N LEU A 15 3.90 22.54 2.39
CA LEU A 15 3.73 21.15 2.83
C LEU A 15 3.73 20.16 1.66
N ALA A 16 3.38 20.59 0.45
CA ALA A 16 3.46 19.77 -0.76
C ALA A 16 4.89 19.46 -1.19
N LEU A 17 5.87 20.21 -0.68
CA LEU A 17 7.29 20.07 -1.01
C LEU A 17 8.11 19.39 0.11
N SER A 18 7.48 19.12 1.27
CA SER A 18 8.11 18.39 2.38
C SER A 18 7.86 16.89 2.28
N VAL A 19 8.79 16.07 2.80
CA VAL A 19 8.53 14.66 3.07
C VAL A 19 7.33 14.57 4.02
N PRO A 20 6.22 13.92 3.66
CA PRO A 20 5.03 13.90 4.51
C PRO A 20 5.32 13.23 5.85
N ASP A 21 5.12 13.97 6.94
CA ASP A 21 5.02 13.37 8.28
C ASP A 21 3.64 12.73 8.41
N ILE A 22 3.56 11.43 8.12
CA ILE A 22 2.32 10.66 8.12
C ILE A 22 1.63 10.63 9.49
N ASP A 23 2.36 10.94 10.57
CA ASP A 23 1.82 11.03 11.93
C ASP A 23 1.06 12.35 12.19
N SER A 24 1.15 13.31 11.26
CA SER A 24 0.36 14.55 11.27
C SER A 24 -0.84 14.46 10.33
N TYR A 25 -1.96 15.11 10.67
CA TYR A 25 -3.13 15.18 9.78
C TYR A 25 -2.80 15.78 8.41
N LEU A 26 -1.88 16.74 8.35
CA LEU A 26 -1.45 17.36 7.09
C LEU A 26 -0.60 16.41 6.25
N GLY A 27 0.34 15.68 6.85
CA GLY A 27 1.13 14.67 6.13
C GLY A 27 0.29 13.46 5.70
N LEU A 28 -0.70 13.06 6.49
CA LEU A 28 -1.71 12.08 6.08
C LEU A 28 -2.43 12.53 4.80
N MET A 29 -2.90 13.79 4.74
CA MET A 29 -3.59 14.30 3.55
C MET A 29 -2.67 14.38 2.33
N HIS A 30 -1.42 14.84 2.49
CA HIS A 30 -0.44 14.84 1.39
C HIS A 30 -0.13 13.42 0.88
N THR A 31 -0.16 12.44 1.77
CA THR A 31 -0.03 11.01 1.39
C THR A 31 -1.23 10.59 0.54
N LEU A 32 -2.46 10.92 0.94
CA LEU A 32 -3.66 10.60 0.15
C LEU A 32 -3.67 11.27 -1.22
N PHE A 33 -3.25 12.54 -1.33
CA PHE A 33 -3.11 13.23 -2.62
C PHE A 33 -2.10 12.53 -3.53
N THR A 34 -0.96 12.11 -2.99
CA THR A 34 0.04 11.34 -3.75
C THR A 34 -0.55 10.02 -4.27
N VAL A 35 -1.41 9.37 -3.47
CA VAL A 35 -2.08 8.12 -3.88
C VAL A 35 -3.16 8.37 -4.94
N GLU A 36 -3.87 9.49 -4.88
CA GLU A 36 -4.78 9.96 -5.95
C GLU A 36 -4.02 10.14 -7.26
N ASP A 37 -2.93 10.92 -7.26
CA ASP A 37 -2.14 11.23 -8.45
C ASP A 37 -1.49 9.99 -9.08
N ARG A 38 -0.92 9.10 -8.25
CA ARG A 38 -0.10 7.97 -8.72
C ARG A 38 -0.90 6.70 -8.96
N TYR A 39 -1.86 6.41 -8.08
CA TYR A 39 -2.57 5.14 -8.07
C TYR A 39 -4.06 5.31 -8.41
N GLY A 40 -4.51 6.52 -8.78
CA GLY A 40 -5.87 6.76 -9.25
C GLY A 40 -6.94 6.58 -8.18
N LEU A 41 -6.57 6.75 -6.90
CA LEU A 41 -7.52 6.85 -5.81
C LEU A 41 -8.42 8.07 -6.01
N THR A 42 -9.69 7.97 -5.64
CA THR A 42 -10.61 9.12 -5.67
C THR A 42 -11.37 9.25 -4.37
N VAL A 43 -11.82 10.46 -4.09
CA VAL A 43 -12.71 10.77 -2.97
C VAL A 43 -14.12 11.09 -3.48
N GLU A 44 -15.12 10.47 -2.86
CA GLU A 44 -16.54 10.66 -3.19
C GLU A 44 -17.34 10.96 -1.91
N THR A 45 -18.28 11.91 -1.98
CA THR A 45 -19.25 12.18 -0.91
C THR A 45 -20.53 11.37 -1.17
N GLY A 46 -20.96 10.60 -0.18
CA GLY A 46 -22.21 9.84 -0.20
C GLY A 46 -23.05 10.06 1.06
N GLU A 47 -24.12 9.29 1.20
CA GLU A 47 -25.08 9.41 2.31
C GLU A 47 -24.44 9.16 3.69
N ASN A 48 -23.42 8.30 3.74
CA ASN A 48 -22.71 7.95 4.97
C ASN A 48 -21.42 8.78 5.19
N GLY A 49 -21.27 9.90 4.48
CA GLY A 49 -20.10 10.78 4.57
C GLY A 49 -19.11 10.59 3.41
N VAL A 50 -17.84 10.86 3.69
CA VAL A 50 -16.77 10.83 2.68
C VAL A 50 -16.17 9.44 2.58
N SER A 51 -16.00 8.94 1.35
CA SER A 51 -15.40 7.64 1.07
C SER A 51 -14.25 7.76 0.08
N LEU A 52 -13.25 6.89 0.24
CA LEU A 52 -12.16 6.71 -0.70
C LEU A 52 -12.44 5.50 -1.58
N ARG A 53 -12.19 5.63 -2.89
CA ARG A 53 -12.49 4.60 -3.88
C ARG A 53 -11.32 4.41 -4.83
N ALA A 54 -10.95 3.16 -5.10
CA ALA A 54 -10.11 2.81 -6.24
C ALA A 54 -10.99 2.31 -7.38
N ASP A 55 -10.85 2.89 -8.57
CA ASP A 55 -11.54 2.42 -9.77
C ASP A 55 -10.55 1.69 -10.69
N PRO A 56 -10.63 0.35 -10.81
CA PRO A 56 -9.69 -0.43 -11.61
C PRO A 56 -9.73 -0.07 -13.11
N ARG A 57 -10.74 0.67 -13.57
CA ARG A 57 -10.87 1.13 -14.96
C ARG A 57 -10.02 2.36 -15.27
N LYS A 58 -9.46 3.03 -14.25
CA LYS A 58 -8.66 4.26 -14.41
C LYS A 58 -7.20 4.02 -14.80
N GLY A 59 -6.79 2.77 -14.97
CA GLY A 59 -5.45 2.42 -15.44
C GLY A 59 -4.85 1.27 -14.67
N LYS A 60 -3.64 0.88 -15.07
CA LYS A 60 -2.93 -0.27 -14.49
C LYS A 60 -2.69 -0.11 -12.99
N ASP A 61 -2.23 1.05 -12.56
CA ASP A 61 -1.89 1.30 -11.15
C ASP A 61 -3.15 1.34 -10.26
N ALA A 62 -4.25 1.90 -10.76
CA ALA A 62 -5.54 1.88 -10.08
C ALA A 62 -6.13 0.47 -10.00
N ALA A 63 -5.95 -0.36 -11.04
CA ALA A 63 -6.33 -1.75 -11.00
C ALA A 63 -5.54 -2.54 -9.95
N GLU A 64 -4.24 -2.26 -9.79
CA GLU A 64 -3.42 -2.93 -8.79
C GLU A 64 -3.80 -2.49 -7.37
N LEU A 65 -3.95 -1.19 -7.13
CA LEU A 65 -4.44 -0.68 -5.85
C LEU A 65 -5.82 -1.27 -5.49
N SER A 66 -6.72 -1.40 -6.47
CA SER A 66 -8.04 -2.02 -6.27
C SER A 66 -7.93 -3.47 -5.79
N LYS A 67 -6.96 -4.26 -6.27
CA LYS A 67 -6.75 -5.64 -5.79
C LYS A 67 -6.27 -5.64 -4.33
N MET A 68 -5.29 -4.80 -4.01
CA MET A 68 -4.74 -4.70 -2.65
C MET A 68 -5.81 -4.28 -1.64
N LEU A 69 -6.65 -3.28 -1.98
CA LEU A 69 -7.77 -2.85 -1.15
C LEU A 69 -8.85 -3.93 -1.02
N THR A 70 -9.07 -4.73 -2.07
CA THR A 70 -10.01 -5.86 -2.02
C THR A 70 -9.53 -6.93 -1.04
N ALA A 71 -8.25 -7.30 -1.10
CA ALA A 71 -7.64 -8.25 -0.17
C ALA A 71 -7.78 -7.77 1.28
N TRP A 72 -7.52 -6.47 1.52
CA TRP A 72 -7.71 -5.88 2.85
C TRP A 72 -9.18 -5.90 3.29
N ALA A 73 -10.12 -5.52 2.42
CA ALA A 73 -11.55 -5.53 2.71
C ALA A 73 -12.06 -6.92 3.12
N GLN A 74 -11.59 -7.97 2.44
CA GLN A 74 -11.91 -9.36 2.77
C GLN A 74 -11.39 -9.76 4.15
N GLN A 75 -10.16 -9.41 4.51
CA GLN A 75 -9.62 -9.70 5.85
C GLN A 75 -10.38 -8.94 6.95
N ALA A 76 -10.74 -7.68 6.68
CA ALA A 76 -11.55 -6.90 7.61
C ALA A 76 -12.96 -7.49 7.78
N GLU A 77 -13.53 -8.07 6.72
CA GLU A 77 -14.81 -8.77 6.77
C GLU A 77 -14.75 -10.06 7.60
N LYS A 78 -13.72 -10.89 7.37
CA LYS A 78 -13.46 -12.08 8.20
C LYS A 78 -13.38 -11.75 9.68
N LEU A 79 -12.69 -10.64 10.02
CA LEU A 79 -12.61 -10.17 11.41
C LEU A 79 -13.98 -9.73 11.94
N ARG A 80 -14.77 -8.97 11.16
CA ARG A 80 -16.12 -8.52 11.56
C ARG A 80 -17.08 -9.70 11.78
N ASN A 81 -16.95 -10.74 10.97
CA ASN A 81 -17.79 -11.94 11.04
C ASN A 81 -17.32 -12.95 12.10
N GLY A 82 -16.15 -12.73 12.73
CA GLY A 82 -15.57 -13.65 13.71
C GLY A 82 -14.92 -14.90 13.10
N GLU A 83 -14.67 -14.91 11.78
CA GLU A 83 -13.96 -16.00 11.09
C GLU A 83 -12.47 -16.03 11.44
N ILE A 84 -11.90 -14.86 11.76
CA ILE A 84 -10.55 -14.70 12.31
C ILE A 84 -10.61 -13.80 13.54
N ASN A 85 -9.67 -13.98 14.46
CA ASN A 85 -9.55 -13.11 15.62
C ASN A 85 -8.67 -11.88 15.33
N ARG A 86 -8.54 -10.98 16.31
CA ARG A 86 -7.73 -9.76 16.17
C ARG A 86 -6.24 -10.06 15.96
N GLU A 87 -5.71 -11.09 16.61
CA GLU A 87 -4.31 -11.49 16.50
C GLU A 87 -3.98 -11.99 15.09
N ASP A 88 -4.84 -12.83 14.51
CA ASP A 88 -4.72 -13.33 13.14
C ASP A 88 -4.75 -12.18 12.12
N TYR A 89 -5.69 -11.24 12.31
CA TYR A 89 -5.78 -10.06 11.47
C TYR A 89 -4.53 -9.16 11.59
N ASP A 90 -4.03 -8.93 12.81
CA ASP A 90 -2.83 -8.13 13.05
C ASP A 90 -1.57 -8.82 12.50
N LYS A 91 -1.47 -10.14 12.64
CA LYS A 91 -0.42 -10.95 12.02
C LYS A 91 -0.43 -10.82 10.50
N TRP A 92 -1.61 -10.83 9.86
CA TRP A 92 -1.73 -10.59 8.43
C TRP A 92 -1.25 -9.18 8.06
N ARG A 93 -1.73 -8.14 8.76
CA ARG A 93 -1.36 -6.73 8.49
C ARG A 93 0.14 -6.47 8.64
N TYR A 94 0.77 -6.96 9.70
CA TYR A 94 2.20 -6.73 9.96
C TYR A 94 3.15 -7.52 9.04
N ASN A 95 2.63 -8.53 8.34
CA ASN A 95 3.42 -9.36 7.45
C ASN A 95 2.97 -9.25 5.98
N TYR A 96 2.11 -8.29 5.64
CA TYR A 96 1.66 -8.08 4.26
C TYR A 96 2.86 -7.86 3.31
N PRO A 97 2.90 -8.49 2.12
CA PRO A 97 1.88 -9.35 1.51
C PRO A 97 2.07 -10.85 1.76
N LYS A 98 2.95 -11.28 2.68
CA LYS A 98 3.38 -12.70 2.85
C LYS A 98 2.24 -13.70 3.02
N TYR A 99 1.16 -13.30 3.69
CA TYR A 99 -0.03 -14.13 3.96
C TYR A 99 -1.24 -13.74 3.10
N ASP A 100 -1.03 -12.92 2.07
CA ASP A 100 -2.10 -12.51 1.16
C ASP A 100 -2.22 -13.46 -0.03
N GLU A 101 -3.03 -14.49 0.14
CA GLU A 101 -3.34 -15.47 -0.91
C GLU A 101 -4.23 -14.89 -2.02
N THR A 102 -4.83 -13.71 -1.81
CA THR A 102 -5.90 -13.18 -2.66
C THR A 102 -5.43 -12.17 -3.70
N SER A 103 -4.36 -11.42 -3.42
CA SER A 103 -3.80 -10.44 -4.37
C SER A 103 -2.85 -11.04 -5.40
N GLY A 104 -2.45 -12.31 -5.26
CA GLY A 104 -1.46 -12.95 -6.13
C GLY A 104 -0.02 -12.47 -5.91
N TYR A 105 0.24 -11.64 -4.88
CA TYR A 105 1.60 -11.28 -4.47
C TYR A 105 2.34 -12.46 -3.80
N VAL A 106 1.60 -13.44 -3.27
CA VAL A 106 2.18 -14.70 -2.77
C VAL A 106 2.45 -15.64 -3.95
N LYS A 107 3.68 -15.54 -4.46
CA LYS A 107 4.40 -16.38 -5.45
C LYS A 107 4.64 -15.70 -6.81
N VAL A 108 5.69 -14.86 -6.84
CA VAL A 108 6.58 -14.86 -8.00
C VAL A 108 7.43 -16.15 -7.96
N PRO A 109 7.43 -16.97 -9.03
CA PRO A 109 8.29 -18.16 -9.15
C PRO A 109 9.78 -17.87 -8.92
N SER A 110 10.21 -16.61 -9.06
CA SER A 110 11.55 -16.14 -8.79
C SER A 110 11.98 -16.32 -7.34
N GLN A 111 11.07 -16.29 -6.35
CA GLN A 111 11.44 -16.49 -4.94
C GLN A 111 11.75 -17.97 -4.67
N GLN A 112 10.92 -18.90 -5.17
CA GLN A 112 11.20 -20.34 -5.06
C GLN A 112 12.46 -20.73 -5.87
N LEU A 113 12.67 -20.12 -7.03
CA LEU A 113 13.91 -20.27 -7.80
C LEU A 113 15.12 -19.67 -7.09
N SER A 114 14.97 -18.51 -6.45
CA SER A 114 16.02 -17.86 -5.65
C SER A 114 16.37 -18.69 -4.43
N ASP A 115 15.38 -19.21 -3.70
CA ASP A 115 15.59 -20.05 -2.53
C ASP A 115 16.23 -21.40 -2.93
N ALA A 116 15.78 -22.00 -4.04
CA ALA A 116 16.40 -23.20 -4.60
C ALA A 116 17.85 -22.95 -5.07
N MET A 117 18.14 -21.77 -5.63
CA MET A 117 19.49 -21.39 -6.04
C MET A 117 20.37 -21.11 -4.81
N VAL A 118 19.87 -20.39 -3.80
CA VAL A 118 20.61 -20.12 -2.56
C VAL A 118 20.94 -21.42 -1.83
N GLU A 119 20.02 -22.39 -1.75
CA GLU A 119 20.31 -23.70 -1.18
C GLU A 119 21.28 -24.52 -2.04
N ALA A 120 21.15 -24.50 -3.38
CA ALA A 120 22.07 -25.21 -4.28
C ALA A 120 23.51 -24.66 -4.26
N PHE A 121 23.70 -23.39 -3.92
CA PHE A 121 25.01 -22.72 -3.89
C PHE A 121 25.56 -22.49 -2.48
N LYS A 122 24.82 -22.89 -1.43
CA LYS A 122 25.18 -22.70 -0.02
C LYS A 122 26.52 -23.35 0.37
N ASP A 123 26.83 -24.50 -0.23
CA ASP A 123 28.08 -25.23 0.01
C ASP A 123 29.28 -24.62 -0.75
N ARG A 124 29.03 -23.86 -1.82
CA ARG A 124 30.07 -23.15 -2.58
C ARG A 124 30.43 -21.79 -1.99
N LEU A 125 29.54 -21.19 -1.20
CA LEU A 125 29.77 -19.92 -0.51
C LEU A 125 30.55 -20.07 0.81
N LYS A 126 30.74 -21.30 1.30
CA LYS A 126 31.50 -21.59 2.54
C LYS A 126 32.97 -21.94 2.29
N ALA A 127 33.45 -21.79 1.05
CA ALA A 127 34.85 -21.96 0.70
C ALA A 127 35.47 -20.60 0.36
N ASP A 128 35.68 -19.79 1.39
CA ASP A 128 36.86 -18.93 1.63
C ASP A 128 36.74 -18.26 3.01
#